data_AF-D0P0Y4-F1
#
_entry.id   AF-D0P0Y4-F1
#
_cell.length_a   1.000
_cell.length_b   1.000
_cell.length_c   1.000
_cell.angle_alpha   90.00
_cell.angle_beta   90.00
_cell.angle_gamma   90.00
#
_symmetry.space_group_name_H-M   'P 1'
#
loop_
_entity.id
_entity.type
_entity.pdbx_description
1 polymer ?
#
loop_
_entity_poly.entity_id
_entity_poly.type
_entity_poly.pdbx_seq_one_letter_code
_entity_poly.pdbx_strand_id
1 'polypeptide(L)'
;MVTWVENYRNANWPMVYYLALVHIGAVVGATCLPECKTQTYWWFFGLYVLNGLGITMGAHRLWAHRSYKACGLVRFLLMLCNSMANQGTIFHWSRDHRVHHKYSDTSADPHNSGRLNYDDLWADWTVVLQEKLNPWGNLFITASTRCLYAASYATCLTCTRL
;
A
#
# COMPACT_ATOMS: atom_id res chain seq x y z
N MET A 1 -22.31 18.44 0.61
CA MET A 1 -21.79 17.48 -0.39
C MET A 1 -20.66 18.15 -1.13
N VAL A 2 -19.46 17.57 -1.15
CA VAL A 2 -18.31 18.15 -1.87
C VAL A 2 -18.55 17.96 -3.38
N THR A 3 -18.33 19.00 -4.19
CA THR A 3 -18.57 18.90 -5.64
C THR A 3 -17.39 18.25 -6.36
N TRP A 4 -17.63 17.65 -7.54
CA TRP A 4 -16.55 17.08 -8.37
C TRP A 4 -15.47 18.09 -8.77
N VAL A 5 -15.82 19.36 -8.89
CA VAL A 5 -14.88 20.44 -9.21
C VAL A 5 -13.97 20.75 -8.02
N GLU A 6 -14.55 20.83 -6.82
CA GLU A 6 -13.83 21.00 -5.56
C GLU A 6 -12.85 19.84 -5.33
N ASN A 7 -13.31 18.62 -5.62
CA ASN A 7 -12.55 17.39 -5.58
C ASN A 7 -11.33 17.44 -6.53
N TYR A 8 -11.54 17.73 -7.81
CA TYR A 8 -10.45 17.85 -8.79
C TYR A 8 -9.42 18.91 -8.38
N ARG A 9 -9.88 20.04 -7.84
CA ARG A 9 -9.00 21.17 -7.45
C ARG A 9 -8.11 20.84 -6.26
N ASN A 10 -8.64 20.08 -5.30
CA ASN A 10 -7.95 19.73 -4.05
C ASN A 10 -7.14 18.41 -4.15
N ALA A 11 -7.10 17.80 -5.34
CA ALA A 11 -6.34 16.58 -5.58
C ALA A 11 -4.83 16.79 -5.40
N ASN A 12 -4.19 15.85 -4.71
CA ASN A 12 -2.73 15.75 -4.69
C ASN A 12 -2.24 15.13 -6.01
N TRP A 13 -2.17 15.95 -7.06
CA TRP A 13 -1.78 15.52 -8.40
C TRP A 13 -0.46 14.76 -8.49
N PRO A 14 0.64 15.15 -7.81
CA PRO A 14 1.87 14.37 -7.75
C PRO A 14 1.65 12.92 -7.28
N MET A 15 0.85 12.73 -6.23
CA MET A 15 0.51 11.39 -5.73
C MET A 15 -0.33 10.61 -6.75
N VAL A 16 -1.32 11.26 -7.36
CA VAL A 16 -2.15 10.64 -8.42
C VAL A 16 -1.27 10.13 -9.57
N TYR A 17 -0.33 10.95 -10.05
CA TYR A 17 0.61 10.52 -11.10
C TYR A 17 1.49 9.37 -10.65
N TYR A 18 2.07 9.45 -9.45
CA TYR A 18 2.90 8.38 -8.90
C TYR A 18 2.14 7.05 -8.85
N LEU A 19 0.92 7.05 -8.31
CA LEU A 19 0.08 5.87 -8.19
C LEU A 19 -0.35 5.30 -9.55
N ALA A 20 -0.69 6.17 -10.50
CA ALA A 20 -1.01 5.77 -11.87
C ALA A 20 0.19 5.09 -12.55
N LEU A 21 1.37 5.69 -12.46
CA LEU A 21 2.61 5.10 -12.98
C LEU A 21 2.89 3.74 -12.33
N VAL A 22 2.67 3.64 -11.02
CA VAL A 22 2.87 2.39 -10.30
C VAL A 22 1.92 1.28 -10.81
N HIS A 23 0.69 1.63 -11.17
CA HIS A 23 -0.27 0.62 -11.63
C HIS A 23 -0.06 0.23 -13.08
N ILE A 24 0.32 1.20 -13.93
CA ILE A 24 0.73 0.92 -15.30
C ILE A 24 1.93 -0.02 -15.30
N GLY A 25 2.95 0.26 -14.49
CA GLY A 25 4.12 -0.61 -14.36
C GLY A 25 3.77 -2.01 -13.85
N ALA A 26 2.81 -2.13 -12.93
CA ALA A 26 2.35 -3.44 -12.45
C ALA A 26 1.64 -4.25 -13.56
N VAL A 27 0.80 -3.60 -14.36
CA VAL A 27 0.12 -4.23 -15.51
C VAL A 27 1.13 -4.68 -16.56
N VAL A 28 2.09 -3.82 -16.90
CA VAL A 28 3.17 -4.17 -17.84
C VAL A 28 4.00 -5.33 -17.27
N GLY A 29 4.42 -5.27 -16.01
CA GLY A 29 5.17 -6.34 -15.36
C GLY A 29 4.41 -7.68 -15.32
N ALA A 30 3.08 -7.65 -15.18
CA ALA A 30 2.25 -8.85 -15.22
C ALA A 30 2.35 -9.58 -16.58
N THR A 31 2.48 -8.85 -17.68
CA THR A 31 2.64 -9.45 -19.03
C THR A 31 3.97 -10.20 -19.18
N CYS A 32 5.00 -9.84 -18.40
CA CYS A 32 6.32 -10.46 -18.43
C CYS A 32 6.47 -11.64 -17.45
N LEU A 33 5.45 -11.95 -16.64
CA LEU A 33 5.53 -13.04 -15.65
C LEU A 33 5.89 -14.39 -16.28
N PRO A 34 5.30 -14.84 -17.41
CA PRO A 34 5.60 -16.16 -17.97
C PRO A 34 7.07 -16.35 -18.36
N GLU A 35 7.80 -15.27 -18.63
CA GLU A 35 9.21 -15.28 -19.03
C GLU A 35 10.17 -15.22 -17.83
N CYS A 36 9.65 -15.00 -16.62
CA CYS A 36 10.47 -14.86 -15.42
C CYS A 36 11.02 -16.19 -14.92
N LYS A 37 12.25 -16.16 -14.38
CA LYS A 37 12.86 -17.31 -13.70
C LYS A 37 12.07 -17.69 -12.44
N THR A 38 12.04 -18.97 -12.08
CA THR A 38 11.35 -19.48 -10.87
C THR A 38 11.76 -18.74 -9.59
N GLN A 39 13.02 -18.32 -9.50
CA GLN A 39 13.56 -17.55 -8.37
C GLN A 39 12.82 -16.22 -8.17
N THR A 40 12.37 -15.57 -9.25
CA THR A 40 11.63 -14.31 -9.20
C THR A 40 10.29 -14.48 -8.50
N TYR A 41 9.61 -15.60 -8.69
CA TYR A 41 8.34 -15.90 -8.02
C TYR A 41 8.51 -16.08 -6.50
N TRP A 42 9.54 -16.83 -6.09
CA TRP A 42 9.85 -17.00 -4.67
C TRP A 42 10.26 -15.69 -4.00
N TRP A 43 11.06 -14.89 -4.71
CA TRP A 43 11.45 -13.56 -4.25
C TRP A 43 10.24 -12.64 -4.08
N PHE A 44 9.36 -12.60 -5.09
CA PHE A 44 8.11 -11.85 -5.06
C PHE A 44 7.23 -12.25 -3.86
N PHE A 45 7.00 -13.55 -3.67
CA PHE A 45 6.20 -14.05 -2.56
C PHE A 45 6.83 -13.73 -1.20
N GLY A 46 8.15 -13.88 -1.08
CA GLY A 46 8.89 -13.51 0.13
C GLY A 46 8.73 -12.04 0.49
N LEU A 47 8.92 -11.13 -0.47
CA LEU A 47 8.70 -9.70 -0.26
C LEU A 47 7.25 -9.36 0.07
N TYR A 48 6.28 -10.01 -0.59
CA TYR A 48 4.86 -9.83 -0.29
C TYR A 48 4.54 -10.14 1.18
N VAL A 49 5.05 -11.26 1.69
CA VAL A 49 4.88 -11.67 3.09
C VAL A 49 5.57 -10.68 4.03
N LEU A 50 6.84 -10.33 3.78
CA LEU A 50 7.58 -9.38 4.62
C LEU A 50 6.89 -8.03 4.72
N ASN A 51 6.41 -7.48 3.59
CA ASN A 51 5.63 -6.23 3.57
C ASN A 51 4.35 -6.36 4.40
N GLY A 52 3.63 -7.48 4.25
CA GLY A 52 2.44 -7.77 5.05
C GLY A 52 2.73 -7.81 6.56
N LEU A 53 3.85 -8.42 6.96
CA LEU A 53 4.28 -8.48 8.36
C LEU A 53 4.64 -7.09 8.91
N GLY A 54 5.31 -6.25 8.11
CA GLY A 54 5.65 -4.87 8.46
C GLY A 54 4.42 -4.03 8.83
N ILE A 55 3.35 -4.12 8.03
CA ILE A 55 2.09 -3.42 8.31
C ILE A 55 1.33 -4.09 9.47
N THR A 56 1.05 -5.39 9.36
CA THR A 56 0.11 -6.06 10.27
C THR A 56 0.67 -6.29 11.67
N MET A 57 1.89 -6.81 11.78
CA MET A 57 2.53 -7.03 13.08
C MET A 57 3.19 -5.74 13.56
N GLY A 58 3.82 -5.00 12.66
CA GLY A 58 4.45 -3.71 12.97
C GLY A 58 3.44 -2.57 13.14
N ALA A 59 3.14 -1.85 12.05
CA ALA A 59 2.37 -0.59 12.06
C ALA A 59 1.09 -0.71 12.89
N HIS A 60 0.33 -1.75 12.62
CA HIS A 60 -0.99 -1.99 13.20
C HIS A 60 -0.91 -2.48 14.66
N ARG A 61 -0.37 -3.68 14.91
CA ARG A 61 -0.46 -4.30 16.25
C ARG A 61 0.57 -3.73 17.23
N LEU A 62 1.82 -3.53 16.81
CA LEU A 62 2.90 -3.11 17.69
C LEU A 62 2.89 -1.59 17.96
N TRP A 63 2.75 -0.75 16.93
CA TRP A 63 2.88 0.71 17.08
C TRP A 63 1.53 1.42 17.26
N ALA A 64 0.49 1.08 16.49
CA ALA A 64 -0.83 1.69 16.64
C ALA A 64 -1.59 1.15 17.86
N HIS A 65 -1.72 -0.17 18.01
CA HIS A 65 -2.52 -0.76 19.10
C HIS A 65 -1.75 -1.13 20.36
N ARG A 66 -0.40 -1.16 20.31
CA ARG A 66 0.44 -1.58 21.45
C ARG A 66 0.05 -2.96 22.02
N SER A 67 -0.43 -3.88 21.18
CA SER A 67 -0.98 -5.17 21.62
C SER A 67 0.07 -6.11 22.21
N TYR A 68 1.36 -5.88 21.95
CA TYR A 68 2.47 -6.66 22.49
C TYR A 68 3.74 -5.81 22.60
N LYS A 69 4.72 -6.32 23.35
CA LYS A 69 6.07 -5.76 23.43
C LYS A 69 7.03 -6.61 22.60
N ALA A 70 7.88 -5.97 21.82
CA ALA A 70 8.90 -6.61 21.00
C ALA A 70 10.30 -6.16 21.45
N CYS A 71 11.29 -7.05 21.36
CA CYS A 71 12.69 -6.69 21.58
C CYS A 71 13.22 -5.78 20.46
N GLY A 72 14.35 -5.10 20.70
CA GLY A 72 14.92 -4.12 19.76
C GLY A 72 15.13 -4.66 18.35
N LEU A 73 15.64 -5.90 18.23
CA LEU A 73 15.87 -6.55 16.94
C LEU A 73 14.56 -6.75 16.16
N VAL A 74 13.53 -7.29 16.80
CA VAL A 74 12.22 -7.50 16.14
C VAL A 74 11.60 -6.17 15.72
N ARG A 75 11.72 -5.13 16.55
CA ARG A 75 11.22 -3.78 16.20
C ARG A 75 11.96 -3.22 14.98
N PHE A 76 13.27 -3.42 14.90
CA PHE A 76 14.09 -2.98 13.78
C PHE A 76 13.73 -3.74 12.49
N LEU A 77 13.59 -5.06 12.55
CA LEU A 77 13.19 -5.88 11.39
C LEU A 77 11.79 -5.50 10.88
N LEU A 78 10.82 -5.33 11.78
CA LEU A 78 9.47 -4.88 11.42
C LEU A 78 9.48 -3.46 10.84
N MET A 79 10.38 -2.59 11.29
CA MET A 79 10.52 -1.24 10.73
C MET A 79 11.03 -1.29 9.30
N LEU A 80 12.04 -2.11 9.01
CA LEU A 80 12.52 -2.32 7.63
C LEU A 80 11.40 -2.89 6.74
N CYS A 81 10.67 -3.89 7.24
CA CYS A 81 9.52 -4.46 6.54
C CYS A 81 8.42 -3.42 6.26
N ASN A 82 8.13 -2.53 7.21
CA ASN A 82 7.17 -1.45 7.01
C ASN A 82 7.65 -0.44 5.96
N SER A 83 8.95 -0.10 5.96
CA SER A 83 9.53 0.81 4.96
C SER A 83 9.40 0.25 3.54
N MET A 84 9.56 -1.06 3.36
CA MET A 84 9.35 -1.71 2.07
C MET A 84 7.87 -1.73 1.63
N ALA A 85 6.93 -1.71 2.57
CA ALA A 85 5.50 -1.72 2.27
C ALA A 85 4.97 -0.38 1.71
N ASN A 86 5.74 0.71 1.86
CA ASN A 86 5.45 2.02 1.25
C ASN A 86 4.06 2.59 1.59
N GLN A 87 3.58 2.44 2.83
CA GLN A 87 2.31 3.01 3.33
C GLN A 87 2.52 4.25 4.21
N GLY A 88 3.58 5.02 3.92
CA GLY A 88 3.99 6.15 4.75
C GLY A 88 4.80 5.74 5.99
N THR A 89 5.12 6.74 6.82
CA THR A 89 5.93 6.53 8.02
C THR A 89 5.13 5.81 9.10
N ILE A 90 5.81 5.00 9.93
CA ILE A 90 5.18 4.33 11.08
C ILE A 90 4.42 5.32 11.97
N PHE A 91 4.95 6.54 12.12
CA PHE A 91 4.33 7.58 12.93
C PHE A 91 3.01 8.09 12.33
N HIS A 92 3.01 8.48 11.05
CA HIS A 92 1.78 8.92 10.38
C HIS A 92 0.74 7.81 10.32
N TRP A 93 1.14 6.62 9.89
CA TRP A 93 0.24 5.46 9.83
C TRP A 93 -0.38 5.17 11.20
N SER A 94 0.43 5.13 12.26
CA SER A 94 -0.07 4.85 13.61
C SER A 94 -0.98 5.97 14.16
N ARG A 95 -0.72 7.23 13.81
CA ARG A 95 -1.57 8.37 14.18
C ARG A 95 -2.94 8.21 13.51
N ASP A 96 -2.94 8.07 12.19
CA ASP A 96 -4.17 8.06 11.39
C ASP A 96 -5.02 6.83 11.72
N HIS A 97 -4.39 5.67 11.92
CA HIS A 97 -5.07 4.46 12.37
C HIS A 97 -5.76 4.61 13.74
N ARG A 98 -5.15 5.34 14.69
CA ARG A 98 -5.77 5.62 15.99
C ARG A 98 -6.93 6.60 15.88
N VAL A 99 -6.80 7.60 14.99
CA VAL A 99 -7.87 8.56 14.71
C VAL A 99 -9.05 7.85 14.07
N HIS A 100 -8.81 6.98 13.07
CA HIS A 100 -9.80 6.13 12.43
C HIS A 100 -10.59 5.31 13.46
N HIS A 101 -9.91 4.56 14.32
CA HIS A 101 -10.62 3.79 15.36
C HIS A 101 -11.39 4.65 16.37
N LYS A 102 -10.90 5.85 16.70
CA LYS A 102 -11.54 6.73 17.69
C LYS A 102 -12.76 7.46 17.13
N TYR A 103 -12.71 7.81 15.84
CA TYR A 103 -13.68 8.69 15.19
C TYR A 103 -14.37 8.01 13.99
N SER A 104 -14.36 6.68 13.93
CA SER A 104 -14.95 5.87 12.85
C SER A 104 -16.29 6.41 12.41
N ASP A 105 -16.48 6.51 11.09
CA ASP A 105 -17.72 6.94 10.45
C ASP A 105 -18.15 8.38 10.78
N THR A 106 -17.24 9.19 11.35
CA THR A 106 -17.43 10.63 11.54
C THR A 106 -16.57 11.44 10.58
N SER A 107 -16.84 12.75 10.45
CA SER A 107 -16.03 13.64 9.61
C SER A 107 -14.56 13.77 10.05
N ALA A 108 -14.22 13.29 11.25
CA ALA A 108 -12.86 13.29 11.79
C ALA A 108 -12.11 11.96 11.52
N ASP A 109 -12.80 10.93 11.01
CA ASP A 109 -12.15 9.72 10.50
C ASP A 109 -11.39 10.07 9.21
N PRO A 110 -10.06 9.85 9.15
CA PRO A 110 -9.33 10.03 7.90
C PRO A 110 -9.97 9.19 6.78
N HIS A 111 -10.39 7.95 7.07
CA HIS A 111 -10.90 6.95 6.14
C HIS A 111 -12.43 6.80 6.20
N ASN A 112 -13.16 7.91 6.37
CA ASN A 112 -14.61 7.86 6.54
C ASN A 112 -15.31 7.17 5.34
N SER A 113 -15.92 6.01 5.59
CA SER A 113 -16.65 5.23 4.58
C SER A 113 -17.86 5.97 3.97
N GLY A 114 -18.45 6.92 4.72
CA GLY A 114 -19.59 7.74 4.28
C GLY A 114 -19.21 8.97 3.46
N ARG A 115 -17.92 9.27 3.29
CA ARG A 115 -17.43 10.43 2.52
C ARG A 115 -16.02 10.18 2.02
N LEU A 116 -15.82 10.17 0.70
CA LEU A 116 -14.47 10.30 0.11
C LEU A 116 -13.77 11.55 0.68
N ASN A 117 -12.74 11.36 1.51
CA ASN A 117 -11.85 12.43 1.91
C ASN A 117 -10.65 12.45 0.95
N TYR A 118 -10.20 13.64 0.54
CA TYR A 118 -9.03 13.76 -0.33
C TYR A 118 -7.72 13.45 0.39
N ASP A 119 -7.75 13.53 1.72
CA ASP A 119 -6.70 12.95 2.55
C ASP A 119 -6.63 11.42 2.31
N ASP A 120 -7.70 10.71 1.99
CA ASP A 120 -7.59 9.28 1.63
C ASP A 120 -6.81 9.03 0.35
N LEU A 121 -6.60 10.02 -0.52
CA LEU A 121 -5.77 9.83 -1.70
C LEU A 121 -4.28 9.79 -1.37
N TRP A 122 -3.85 10.25 -0.19
CA TRP A 122 -2.48 10.03 0.29
C TRP A 122 -2.28 8.60 0.81
N ALA A 123 -3.34 7.92 1.25
CA ALA A 123 -3.28 6.64 1.94
C ALA A 123 -3.79 5.46 1.10
N ASP A 124 -4.88 5.63 0.36
CA ASP A 124 -5.68 4.50 -0.12
C ASP A 124 -6.72 4.86 -1.20
N TRP A 125 -6.28 5.36 -2.35
CA TRP A 125 -7.13 5.35 -3.57
C TRP A 125 -7.60 3.93 -3.97
N THR A 126 -7.00 2.90 -3.37
CA THR A 126 -7.45 1.51 -3.48
C THR A 126 -8.85 1.35 -2.93
N VAL A 127 -9.22 2.03 -1.82
CA VAL A 127 -10.56 2.00 -1.22
C VAL A 127 -11.62 2.54 -2.16
N VAL A 128 -11.30 3.61 -2.89
CA VAL A 128 -12.19 4.21 -3.91
C VAL A 128 -12.43 3.27 -5.09
N LEU A 129 -11.41 2.51 -5.51
CA LEU A 129 -11.56 1.47 -6.52
C LEU A 129 -12.19 0.17 -5.96
N GLN A 130 -11.97 -0.14 -4.69
CA GLN A 130 -12.52 -1.33 -4.00
C GLN A 130 -14.05 -1.25 -3.92
N GLU A 131 -14.62 -0.08 -3.63
CA GLU A 131 -16.07 0.11 -3.65
C GLU A 131 -16.67 -0.08 -5.06
N LYS A 132 -15.94 0.34 -6.10
CA LYS A 132 -16.43 0.25 -7.49
C LYS A 132 -16.20 -1.11 -8.17
N LEU A 133 -15.27 -1.92 -7.66
CA LEU A 133 -14.82 -3.17 -8.31
C LEU A 133 -15.12 -4.44 -7.50
N ASN A 134 -15.95 -4.37 -6.46
CA ASN A 134 -16.35 -5.55 -5.68
C ASN A 134 -16.96 -6.64 -6.59
N PRO A 135 -16.52 -7.92 -6.54
CA PRO A 135 -15.56 -8.54 -5.62
C PRO A 135 -14.11 -8.69 -6.12
N TRP A 136 -13.82 -8.31 -7.36
CA TRP A 136 -12.53 -8.61 -8.01
C TRP A 136 -11.44 -7.56 -7.73
N GLY A 137 -11.82 -6.32 -7.40
CA GLY A 137 -10.87 -5.22 -7.16
C GLY A 137 -9.92 -5.43 -5.97
N ASN A 138 -10.40 -6.09 -4.91
CA ASN A 138 -9.61 -6.38 -3.70
C ASN A 138 -8.36 -7.22 -3.99
N LEU A 139 -8.47 -8.15 -4.94
CA LEU A 139 -7.38 -9.06 -5.32
C LEU A 139 -6.36 -8.35 -6.22
N PHE A 140 -6.83 -7.52 -7.15
CA PHE A 140 -5.98 -6.81 -8.11
C PHE A 140 -5.15 -5.70 -7.48
N ILE A 141 -5.72 -4.92 -6.56
CA ILE A 141 -5.04 -3.72 -6.06
C ILE A 141 -4.00 -4.04 -4.97
N THR A 142 -4.30 -5.06 -4.15
CA THR A 142 -3.33 -5.61 -3.19
C THR A 142 -2.15 -6.27 -3.91
N ALA A 143 -2.38 -6.83 -5.10
CA ALA A 143 -1.33 -7.40 -5.94
C ALA A 143 -0.53 -6.31 -6.68
N SER A 144 -1.17 -5.28 -7.25
CA SER A 144 -0.52 -4.28 -8.12
C SER A 144 0.46 -3.35 -7.39
N THR A 145 0.10 -2.84 -6.21
CA THR A 145 1.00 -1.99 -5.38
C THR A 145 2.21 -2.78 -4.87
N ARG A 146 2.06 -4.09 -4.66
CA ARG A 146 3.12 -4.96 -4.14
C ARG A 146 3.98 -5.60 -5.25
N CYS A 147 3.41 -5.79 -6.45
CA CYS A 147 4.12 -6.25 -7.65
C CYS A 147 5.20 -5.27 -8.09
N LEU A 148 4.97 -3.97 -7.99
CA LEU A 148 5.96 -3.04 -8.52
C LEU A 148 7.20 -2.88 -7.66
N TYR A 149 7.14 -2.97 -6.33
CA TYR A 149 8.37 -2.91 -5.53
C TYR A 149 9.25 -4.15 -5.76
N ALA A 150 8.65 -5.32 -5.96
CA ALA A 150 9.37 -6.52 -6.37
C ALA A 150 9.89 -6.44 -7.82
N ALA A 151 9.11 -5.84 -8.74
CA ALA A 151 9.52 -5.62 -10.12
C ALA A 151 10.61 -4.54 -10.26
N SER A 152 10.64 -3.50 -9.43
CA SER A 152 11.69 -2.47 -9.47
C SER A 152 13.08 -3.03 -9.15
N TYR A 153 13.18 -4.10 -8.36
CA TYR A 153 14.45 -4.81 -8.14
C TYR A 153 14.69 -5.96 -9.14
N ALA A 154 13.64 -6.56 -9.70
CA ALA A 154 13.76 -7.68 -10.64
C ALA A 154 14.00 -7.25 -12.10
N THR A 155 13.54 -6.04 -12.49
CA THR A 155 13.52 -5.60 -13.89
C THR A 155 14.72 -4.70 -14.21
N CYS A 156 15.91 -5.31 -14.32
CA CYS A 156 16.95 -4.84 -15.26
C CYS A 156 18.13 -5.82 -15.39
N LEU A 157 18.43 -6.64 -14.37
CA LEU A 157 19.69 -7.40 -14.33
C LEU A 157 19.59 -8.89 -14.70
N THR A 158 18.39 -9.45 -14.89
CA THR A 158 18.25 -10.89 -15.19
C THR A 158 17.57 -11.20 -16.52
N CYS A 159 17.13 -10.18 -17.25
CA CYS A 159 16.50 -10.28 -18.56
C CYS A 159 17.39 -9.75 -19.71
N THR A 160 18.66 -9.44 -19.43
CA THR A 160 19.69 -9.40 -20.47
C THR A 160 20.16 -10.84 -20.70
N ARG A 161 19.93 -11.33 -21.91
CA ARG A 161 20.51 -12.58 -22.41
C ARG A 161 22.02 -12.54 -22.18
N LEU A 162 22.50 -13.40 -21.30
CA LEU A 162 23.78 -14.09 -21.43
C LEU A 162 23.45 -15.58 -21.48
#